data_AF-A0A2D2DUG2-F1
#
_entry.id   AF-A0A2D2DUG2-F1
#
_cell.length_a   1.000
_cell.length_b   1.000
_cell.length_c   1.000
_cell.angle_alpha   90.00
_cell.angle_beta   90.00
_cell.angle_gamma   90.00
#
_symmetry.space_group_name_H-M   'P 1'
#
loop_
_entity.id
_entity.type
_entity.pdbx_description
1 polymer ?
#
loop_
_entity_poly.entity_id
_entity_poly.type
_entity_poly.pdbx_seq_one_letter_code
_entity_poly.pdbx_strand_id
1 'polypeptide(L)'
;MPDPPGKKPAGAQLSRLDRYKRDKVQPDMPPIDGGEYLINYFWEVGPVMAGMDGPVVISQAEIRAWQENAGIDLQPWQTGLLRRLSQDYLAQSHAAKDSACKPPYGQLYRSPNLSKLIDAALD
;
A
#
# COMPACT_ATOMS: atom_id res chain seq x y z
N MET A 1 -14.16 22.29 -19.07
CA MET A 1 -13.10 22.89 -18.23
C MET A 1 -12.79 21.91 -17.12
N PRO A 2 -11.54 21.48 -16.91
CA PRO A 2 -11.17 20.78 -15.68
C PRO A 2 -11.12 21.79 -14.54
N ASP A 3 -11.60 21.40 -13.36
CA ASP A 3 -11.57 22.23 -12.15
C ASP A 3 -10.14 22.64 -11.80
N PRO A 4 -9.92 23.88 -11.31
CA PRO A 4 -8.62 24.31 -10.84
C PRO A 4 -8.20 23.47 -9.61
N PRO A 5 -6.90 23.19 -9.44
CA PRO A 5 -6.42 22.43 -8.29
C PRO A 5 -6.78 23.19 -7.00
N GLY A 6 -7.68 22.60 -6.21
CA GLY A 6 -8.10 23.15 -4.93
C GLY A 6 -6.88 23.43 -4.04
N LYS A 7 -6.67 24.71 -3.72
CA LYS A 7 -5.63 25.16 -2.79
C LYS A 7 -5.85 24.44 -1.44
N LYS A 8 -4.94 23.54 -1.06
CA LYS A 8 -4.98 22.92 0.28
C LYS A 8 -4.93 24.04 1.33
N PRO A 9 -5.84 24.06 2.33
CA PRO A 9 -5.89 25.14 3.30
C PRO A 9 -4.59 25.19 4.12
N ALA A 10 -4.12 26.40 4.41
CA ALA A 10 -2.97 26.62 5.28
C ALA A 10 -3.26 26.00 6.65
N GLY A 11 -2.55 24.92 7.00
CA GLY A 11 -2.79 24.12 8.20
C GLY A 11 -3.25 22.67 7.93
N ALA A 12 -3.49 22.27 6.68
CA ALA A 12 -3.77 20.87 6.35
C ALA A 12 -2.58 19.98 6.73
N GLN A 13 -2.77 19.11 7.71
CA GLN A 13 -1.77 18.15 8.15
C GLN A 13 -1.33 17.29 6.94
N LEU A 14 -0.03 17.26 6.66
CA LEU A 14 0.53 16.42 5.59
C LEU A 14 0.08 14.97 5.79
N SER A 15 -0.36 14.33 4.70
CA SER A 15 -0.70 12.91 4.75
C SER A 15 0.50 12.10 5.23
N ARG A 16 0.27 10.89 5.75
CA ARG A 16 1.38 10.00 6.13
C ARG A 16 2.37 9.85 4.97
N LEU A 17 1.89 9.54 3.77
CA LEU A 17 2.74 9.39 2.58
C LEU A 17 3.55 10.65 2.24
N ASP A 18 2.93 11.83 2.32
CA ASP A 18 3.63 13.10 2.05
C ASP A 18 4.77 13.35 3.06
N ARG A 19 4.59 12.93 4.32
CA ARG A 19 5.63 13.02 5.36
C ARG A 19 6.82 12.10 5.07
N TYR A 20 6.56 10.84 4.70
CA TYR A 20 7.62 9.90 4.28
C TYR A 20 8.41 10.45 3.08
N LYS A 21 7.72 10.97 2.05
CA LYS A 21 8.36 11.56 0.86
C LYS A 21 9.20 12.79 1.19
N ARG A 22 8.67 13.72 1.99
CA ARG A 22 9.37 14.95 2.40
C ARG A 22 10.67 14.63 3.14
N ASP A 23 10.61 13.68 4.06
CA ASP A 23 11.73 13.34 4.93
C ASP A 23 12.62 12.24 4.34
N LYS A 24 12.30 11.74 3.13
CA LYS A 24 12.99 10.64 2.45
C LYS A 24 13.13 9.38 3.31
N VAL A 25 12.13 9.16 4.18
CA VAL A 25 12.04 7.96 5.01
C VAL A 25 11.34 6.89 4.20
N GLN A 26 11.86 5.67 4.22
CA GLN A 26 11.15 4.50 3.69
C GLN A 26 10.35 3.86 4.82
N PRO A 27 9.10 3.41 4.56
CA PRO A 27 8.36 2.62 5.54
C PRO A 27 9.08 1.32 5.88
N ASP A 28 9.02 0.92 7.15
CA ASP A 28 9.46 -0.41 7.55
C ASP A 28 8.59 -1.45 6.84
N MET A 29 9.23 -2.46 6.27
CA MET A 29 8.57 -3.60 5.63
C MET A 29 8.85 -4.86 6.43
N PRO A 30 7.89 -5.79 6.54
CA PRO A 30 8.14 -7.07 7.19
C PRO A 30 9.25 -7.83 6.46
N PRO A 31 10.10 -8.59 7.18
CA PRO A 31 11.03 -9.50 6.53
C PRO A 31 10.25 -10.52 5.71
N ILE A 32 10.78 -10.87 4.55
CA ILE A 32 10.20 -11.89 3.67
C ILE A 32 11.14 -13.08 3.71
N ASP A 33 10.72 -14.15 4.37
CA ASP A 33 11.51 -15.38 4.50
C ASP A 33 11.36 -16.30 3.28
N GLY A 34 10.41 -15.99 2.38
CA GLY A 34 10.18 -16.73 1.14
C GLY A 34 8.94 -16.27 0.38
N GLY A 35 8.84 -16.69 -0.88
CA GLY A 35 7.66 -16.40 -1.71
C GLY A 35 7.62 -14.99 -2.31
N GLU A 36 8.75 -14.28 -2.37
CA GLU A 36 8.85 -12.93 -2.95
C GLU A 36 8.24 -12.82 -4.36
N TYR A 37 8.39 -13.87 -5.18
CA TYR A 37 7.83 -13.93 -6.51
C TYR A 37 6.30 -13.77 -6.52
N LEU A 38 5.59 -14.19 -5.46
CA LEU A 38 4.13 -14.02 -5.34
C LEU A 38 3.74 -12.57 -5.12
N ILE A 39 4.60 -11.79 -4.44
CA ILE A 39 4.40 -10.35 -4.30
C ILE A 39 4.61 -9.66 -5.66
N ASN A 40 5.61 -10.08 -6.43
CA ASN A 40 5.81 -9.57 -7.79
C ASN A 40 4.62 -9.91 -8.69
N TYR A 41 4.16 -11.16 -8.69
CA TYR A 41 2.97 -11.58 -9.43
C TYR A 41 1.73 -10.79 -9.01
N PHE A 42 1.56 -10.52 -7.70
CA PHE A 42 0.46 -9.70 -7.21
C PHE A 42 0.48 -8.27 -7.81
N TRP A 43 1.66 -7.67 -7.94
CA TRP A 43 1.80 -6.35 -8.57
C TRP A 43 1.66 -6.39 -10.09
N GLU A 44 2.08 -7.47 -10.75
CA GLU A 44 1.94 -7.66 -12.20
C GLU A 44 0.49 -7.88 -12.62
N VAL A 45 -0.25 -8.74 -11.90
CA VAL A 45 -1.71 -8.92 -12.09
C VAL A 45 -2.44 -7.61 -11.81
N GLY A 46 -1.93 -6.84 -10.85
CA GLY A 46 -2.54 -5.63 -10.33
C GLY A 46 -3.35 -5.93 -9.07
N PRO A 47 -3.21 -5.15 -7.99
CA PRO A 47 -3.71 -5.50 -6.66
C PRO A 47 -5.24 -5.48 -6.52
N VAL A 48 -5.94 -4.75 -7.41
CA VAL A 48 -7.39 -4.57 -7.43
C VAL A 48 -7.86 -4.37 -8.88
N MET A 49 -9.13 -4.65 -9.14
CA MET A 49 -9.79 -4.35 -10.42
C MET A 49 -10.73 -3.15 -10.27
N ALA A 50 -11.08 -2.52 -11.38
CA ALA A 50 -12.14 -1.51 -11.42
C ALA A 50 -13.53 -2.20 -11.41
N GLY A 51 -14.36 -1.89 -10.41
CA GLY A 51 -15.77 -2.26 -10.37
C GLY A 51 -16.70 -1.06 -10.58
N MET A 52 -18.01 -1.31 -10.63
CA MET A 52 -19.03 -0.25 -10.82
C MET A 52 -19.00 0.80 -9.71
N ASP A 53 -18.92 0.38 -8.44
CA ASP A 53 -18.91 1.27 -7.27
C ASP A 53 -17.51 1.42 -6.63
N GLY A 54 -16.47 1.34 -7.47
CA GLY A 54 -15.08 1.51 -7.05
C GLY A 54 -14.24 0.24 -7.13
N PRO A 55 -13.04 0.22 -6.51
CA PRO A 55 -12.11 -0.89 -6.64
C PRO A 55 -12.65 -2.16 -5.98
N VAL A 56 -12.45 -3.29 -6.66
CA VAL A 56 -12.86 -4.62 -6.19
C VAL A 56 -11.67 -5.58 -6.21
N VAL A 57 -11.81 -6.66 -5.45
CA VAL A 57 -10.81 -7.74 -5.35
C VAL A 57 -10.60 -8.40 -6.71
N ILE A 58 -9.37 -8.81 -7.01
CA ILE A 58 -9.04 -9.57 -8.23
C ILE A 58 -9.89 -10.84 -8.33
N SER A 59 -10.50 -11.08 -9.50
CA SER A 59 -11.33 -12.26 -9.73
C SER A 59 -10.49 -13.50 -10.09
N GLN A 60 -11.09 -14.69 -9.97
CA GLN A 60 -10.44 -15.92 -10.45
C GLN A 60 -10.22 -15.89 -11.96
N ALA A 61 -11.15 -15.27 -12.70
CA ALA A 61 -11.04 -15.16 -14.15
C ALA A 61 -9.85 -14.28 -14.55
N GLU A 62 -9.61 -13.20 -13.82
CA GLU A 62 -8.47 -12.31 -14.07
C GLU A 62 -7.14 -13.01 -13.78
N ILE A 63 -7.04 -13.72 -12.65
CA ILE A 63 -5.84 -14.50 -12.32
C ILE A 63 -5.61 -15.58 -13.38
N ARG A 64 -6.67 -16.22 -13.88
CA ARG A 64 -6.56 -17.19 -14.97
C ARG A 64 -6.07 -16.54 -16.27
N ALA A 65 -6.65 -15.41 -16.67
CA ALA A 65 -6.23 -14.70 -17.88
C ALA A 65 -4.77 -14.24 -17.77
N TRP A 66 -4.34 -13.74 -16.60
CA TRP A 66 -2.95 -13.39 -16.36
C TRP A 66 -2.00 -14.60 -16.45
N GLN A 67 -2.36 -15.75 -15.86
CA GLN A 67 -1.59 -17.00 -15.98
C GLN A 67 -1.37 -17.40 -17.45
N GLU A 68 -2.44 -17.34 -18.25
CA GLU A 68 -2.40 -17.64 -19.68
C GLU A 68 -1.50 -16.66 -20.45
N ASN A 69 -1.56 -15.36 -20.14
CA ASN A 69 -0.74 -14.32 -20.79
C ASN A 69 0.73 -14.36 -20.36
N ALA A 70 1.00 -14.64 -19.08
CA ALA A 70 2.35 -14.68 -18.52
C ALA A 70 3.05 -16.02 -18.74
N GLY A 71 2.31 -17.07 -19.14
CA GLY A 71 2.84 -18.43 -19.29
C GLY A 71 3.24 -19.05 -17.95
N ILE A 72 2.48 -18.75 -16.89
CA ILE A 72 2.76 -19.18 -15.50
C ILE A 72 1.62 -20.08 -15.03
N ASP A 73 1.96 -21.23 -14.47
CA ASP A 73 1.00 -22.12 -13.80
C ASP A 73 1.11 -21.97 -12.27
N LEU A 74 0.09 -21.39 -11.65
CA LEU A 74 -0.02 -21.27 -10.20
C LEU A 74 -0.65 -22.52 -9.60
N GLN A 75 -0.08 -22.97 -8.49
CA GLN A 75 -0.71 -23.92 -7.59
C GLN A 75 -1.98 -23.32 -6.95
N PRO A 76 -2.97 -24.14 -6.59
CA PRO A 76 -4.24 -23.65 -6.04
C PRO A 76 -4.09 -22.71 -4.84
N TRP A 77 -3.11 -22.96 -3.96
CA TRP A 77 -2.86 -22.10 -2.80
C TRP A 77 -2.24 -20.76 -3.18
N GLN A 78 -1.45 -20.68 -4.26
CA GLN A 78 -0.86 -19.42 -4.74
C GLN A 78 -1.94 -18.51 -5.32
N THR A 79 -2.84 -19.07 -6.13
CA THR A 79 -4.04 -18.37 -6.62
C THR A 79 -4.91 -17.88 -5.46
N GLY A 80 -5.13 -18.74 -4.45
CA GLY A 80 -5.83 -18.34 -3.22
C GLY A 80 -5.12 -17.21 -2.47
N LEU A 81 -3.79 -17.26 -2.39
CA LEU A 81 -2.98 -16.23 -1.74
C LEU A 81 -3.06 -14.89 -2.48
N LEU A 82 -2.93 -14.86 -3.80
CA LEU A 82 -3.06 -13.63 -4.59
C LEU A 82 -4.41 -12.93 -4.35
N ARG A 83 -5.48 -13.73 -4.31
CA ARG A 83 -6.83 -13.20 -4.03
C ARG A 83 -6.96 -12.68 -2.61
N ARG A 84 -6.34 -13.35 -1.63
CA ARG A 84 -6.29 -12.87 -0.24
C ARG A 84 -5.48 -11.57 -0.11
N LEU A 85 -4.32 -11.48 -0.76
CA LEU A 85 -3.52 -10.26 -0.80
C LEU A 85 -4.31 -9.08 -1.39
N SER A 86 -5.11 -9.34 -2.42
CA SER A 86 -6.01 -8.33 -3.00
C SER A 86 -7.07 -7.84 -2.01
N GLN A 87 -7.68 -8.75 -1.25
CA GLN A 87 -8.64 -8.42 -0.19
C GLN A 87 -7.99 -7.57 0.91
N ASP A 88 -6.87 -8.03 1.44
CA ASP A 88 -6.15 -7.36 2.53
C ASP A 88 -5.65 -5.98 2.07
N TYR A 89 -5.16 -5.87 0.83
CA TYR A 89 -4.76 -4.60 0.23
C TYR A 89 -5.93 -3.63 0.10
N LEU A 90 -7.07 -4.09 -0.43
CA LEU A 90 -8.25 -3.24 -0.60
C LEU A 90 -8.78 -2.76 0.76
N ALA A 91 -8.92 -3.66 1.73
CA ALA A 91 -9.35 -3.32 3.09
C ALA A 91 -8.41 -2.28 3.73
N GLN A 92 -7.10 -2.51 3.65
CA GLN A 92 -6.12 -1.59 4.22
C GLN A 92 -6.07 -0.25 3.47
N SER A 93 -6.27 -0.24 2.15
CA SER A 93 -6.33 0.98 1.34
C SER A 93 -7.53 1.85 1.75
N HIS A 94 -8.68 1.24 2.03
CA HIS A 94 -9.83 1.94 2.58
C HIS A 94 -9.58 2.45 4.00
N ALA A 95 -9.05 1.61 4.89
CA ALA A 95 -8.75 2.01 6.27
C ALA A 95 -7.72 3.14 6.35
N ALA A 96 -6.70 3.11 5.49
CA ALA A 96 -5.63 4.11 5.46
C ALA A 96 -6.06 5.51 4.99
N LYS A 97 -7.31 5.68 4.53
CA LYS A 97 -7.89 7.00 4.28
C LYS A 97 -8.08 7.79 5.58
N ASP A 98 -8.26 7.11 6.70
CA ASP A 98 -8.26 7.73 8.02
C ASP A 98 -6.82 8.08 8.45
N SER A 99 -6.61 9.35 8.82
CA SER A 99 -5.34 9.84 9.35
C SER A 99 -4.89 9.16 10.65
N ALA A 100 -5.84 8.64 11.45
CA ALA A 100 -5.58 7.90 12.68
C ALA A 100 -5.25 6.42 12.44
N CYS A 101 -5.44 5.92 11.21
CA CYS A 101 -5.12 4.54 10.85
C CYS A 101 -3.63 4.28 11.03
N LYS A 102 -3.28 3.37 11.94
CA LYS A 102 -1.90 2.94 12.19
C LYS A 102 -1.34 2.18 10.97
N PRO A 103 -0.02 2.20 10.73
CA PRO A 103 0.56 1.38 9.68
C PRO A 103 0.36 -0.10 10.03
N PRO A 104 0.15 -0.98 9.03
CA PRO A 104 -0.08 -2.41 9.26
C PRO A 104 1.18 -3.13 9.76
N TYR A 105 2.36 -2.54 9.52
CA TYR A 105 3.65 -3.04 9.99
C TYR A 105 4.55 -1.89 10.41
N GLY A 106 5.48 -2.17 11.32
CA GLY A 106 6.50 -1.21 11.77
C GLY A 106 5.99 -0.19 12.79
N GLN A 107 6.86 0.79 13.06
CA GLN A 107 6.55 1.85 14.03
C GLN A 107 5.73 2.98 13.40
N LEU A 108 5.03 3.73 14.26
CA LEU A 108 4.42 4.98 13.83
C LEU A 108 5.51 5.93 13.35
N TYR A 109 5.28 6.57 12.19
CA TYR A 109 6.19 7.56 11.65
C TYR A 109 6.57 8.60 12.72
N ARG A 110 7.88 8.69 12.98
CA ARG A 110 8.48 9.70 13.84
C ARG A 110 9.31 10.63 12.96
N SER A 111 9.03 11.93 13.03
CA SER A 111 9.80 12.95 12.32
C SER A 111 11.28 12.87 12.72
N PRO A 112 12.22 12.70 11.76
CA PRO A 112 13.64 12.72 12.06
C PRO A 112 14.09 14.04 12.67
N ASN A 113 13.50 15.16 12.23
CA ASN A 113 13.81 16.49 12.76
C ASN A 113 13.37 16.65 14.21
N LEU A 114 12.22 16.09 14.59
CA LEU A 114 11.75 16.13 15.98
C LEU A 114 12.61 15.25 16.88
N SER A 115 13.02 14.07 16.39
CA SER A 115 13.88 13.15 17.15
C SER A 115 15.20 13.83 17.52
N LYS A 116 15.86 14.47 16.55
CA LYS A 116 17.09 15.23 16.78
C LYS A 116 16.93 16.36 17.80
N LEU A 117 15.80 17.05 17.80
CA LEU A 117 15.53 18.12 18.77
C LEU A 117 15.29 17.59 20.19
N ILE A 118 14.69 16.41 20.32
CA ILE A 118 14.49 15.75 21.62
C ILE A 118 15.83 15.24 22.14
N ASP A 119 16.62 14.57 21.30
CA ASP A 119 17.94 14.05 21.68
C ASP A 119 18.86 15.21 22.10
N ALA A 120 18.90 16.31 21.33
CA ALA A 120 19.68 17.50 21.66
C ALA A 120 19.19 18.28 22.91
N ALA A 121 17.99 18.00 23.41
CA ALA A 121 17.45 18.62 24.62
C ALA A 121 17.62 17.72 25.86
N LEU A 122 18.02 16.46 25.67
CA LEU A 122 18.26 15.47 26.73
C LEU A 122 19.76 15.27 27.03
N ASP A 123 20.65 15.75 26.16
CA ASP A 123 22.09 15.95 26.40
C ASP A 123 22.38 17.27 27.16
#